data_AF-A0A351C6V3-F1
#
_entry.id   AF-A0A351C6V3-F1
#
_cell.length_a   1.000
_cell.length_b   1.000
_cell.length_c   1.000
_cell.angle_alpha   90.00
_cell.angle_beta   90.00
_cell.angle_gamma   90.00
#
_symmetry.space_group_name_H-M   'P 1'
#
loop_
_entity.id
_entity.type
_entity.pdbx_description
1 polymer ?
#
loop_
_entity_poly.entity_id
_entity_poly.type
_entity_poly.pdbx_seq_one_letter_code
_entity_poly.pdbx_strand_id
1 'polypeptide(L)'
;MNSGFRFSHQISRVQSQYRTNERLFGVLFFVAGIVWDALTLRRIDNLVDNAILVGYLVLLTGIVVASILVRSDKDGRLARVEPWLAPVIQFLLGALLSAFVIFYAQSIAWVTHLGFWLILVLGMIANEFLHRRFSSLTSLLIFLMLSSTSMLAWLYPVLAGHMAPVLFRAAIASGLVLSLLLLVLGIRKKQFSWGRLGSPPLWYLLGCAILLDVGYRQNWIPPVPLSVEAGGVYQQVVRDGDAFELEYKTRHRGLLAPKYARQYYHTPGEPVYAFTSVFAPTDLKERIFHVWQRQDETSEKWVTTDRIGYDLTGGRDDGFRGMTFKQNISEGDWRIIVETSNGKTVSRIPFTVTFLNQNDVYWTRTLRK
;
A
#
# COMPACT_ATOMS: atom_id res chain seq x y z
N MET A 1 -56.15 12.52 -7.27
CA MET A 1 -55.55 11.38 -8.01
C MET A 1 -54.56 11.85 -9.11
N ASN A 2 -53.66 12.82 -8.86
CA ASN A 2 -52.72 13.33 -9.89
C ASN A 2 -51.24 13.38 -9.46
N SER A 3 -50.91 12.98 -8.23
CA SER A 3 -49.52 12.97 -7.72
C SER A 3 -48.75 11.70 -8.08
N GLY A 4 -49.41 10.53 -8.18
CA GLY A 4 -48.76 9.26 -8.52
C GLY A 4 -48.26 9.17 -9.97
N PHE A 5 -48.92 9.87 -10.91
CA PHE A 5 -48.60 9.81 -12.34
C PHE A 5 -47.40 10.69 -12.74
N ARG A 6 -47.13 11.77 -11.99
CA ARG A 6 -45.93 12.61 -12.20
C ARG A 6 -44.67 11.95 -11.61
N PHE A 7 -44.80 11.22 -10.51
CA PHE A 7 -43.68 10.51 -9.87
C PHE A 7 -43.18 9.34 -10.75
N SER A 8 -44.09 8.57 -11.35
CA SER A 8 -43.73 7.47 -12.26
C SER A 8 -43.03 7.96 -13.54
N HIS A 9 -43.41 9.13 -14.05
CA HIS A 9 -42.83 9.71 -15.26
C HIS A 9 -41.43 10.34 -15.04
N GLN A 10 -41.15 10.81 -13.82
CA GLN A 10 -39.81 11.25 -13.43
C GLN A 10 -38.89 10.05 -13.20
N ILE A 11 -39.38 8.99 -12.55
CA ILE A 11 -38.62 7.73 -12.37
C ILE A 11 -38.28 7.10 -13.73
N SER A 12 -39.21 7.08 -14.68
CA SER A 12 -38.96 6.51 -16.02
C SER A 12 -37.96 7.33 -16.84
N ARG A 13 -37.94 8.66 -16.72
CA ARG A 13 -36.92 9.53 -17.34
C ARG A 13 -35.54 9.31 -16.74
N VAL A 14 -35.43 9.25 -15.42
CA VAL A 14 -34.17 8.95 -14.71
C VAL A 14 -33.66 7.54 -15.08
N GLN A 15 -34.55 6.55 -15.14
CA GLN A 15 -34.20 5.19 -15.60
C GLN A 15 -33.77 5.14 -17.07
N SER A 16 -34.38 5.93 -17.96
CA SER A 16 -33.97 6.02 -19.37
C SER A 16 -32.61 6.71 -19.54
N GLN A 17 -32.33 7.76 -18.76
CA GLN A 17 -31.02 8.43 -18.76
C GLN A 17 -29.93 7.53 -18.16
N TYR A 18 -30.27 6.75 -17.13
CA TYR A 18 -29.36 5.77 -16.54
C TYR A 18 -29.01 4.65 -17.52
N ARG A 19 -29.98 4.11 -18.28
CA ARG A 19 -29.72 3.07 -19.30
C ARG A 19 -28.89 3.58 -20.48
N THR A 20 -29.09 4.82 -20.91
CA THR A 20 -28.30 5.39 -22.03
C THR A 20 -26.85 5.69 -21.62
N ASN A 21 -26.62 6.04 -20.35
CA ASN A 21 -25.31 6.44 -19.82
C ASN A 21 -24.77 5.52 -18.71
N GLU A 22 -25.19 4.25 -18.67
CA GLU A 22 -24.87 3.31 -17.57
C GLU A 22 -23.37 3.20 -17.32
N ARG A 23 -22.58 3.18 -18.39
CA ARG A 23 -21.11 3.18 -18.32
C ARG A 23 -20.54 4.47 -17.72
N LEU A 24 -21.11 5.62 -18.07
CA LEU A 24 -20.67 6.92 -17.55
C LEU A 24 -21.00 7.05 -16.07
N PHE A 25 -22.20 6.64 -15.66
CA PHE A 25 -22.59 6.61 -14.25
C PHE A 25 -21.73 5.64 -13.44
N GLY A 26 -21.44 4.43 -13.94
CA GLY A 26 -20.53 3.49 -13.30
C GLY A 26 -19.15 4.09 -13.07
N VAL A 27 -18.55 4.71 -14.10
CA VAL A 27 -17.25 5.40 -13.98
C VAL A 27 -17.32 6.56 -12.98
N LEU A 28 -18.37 7.37 -12.99
CA LEU A 28 -18.53 8.48 -12.06
C LEU A 28 -18.64 8.01 -10.61
N PHE A 29 -19.44 6.97 -10.33
CA PHE A 29 -19.55 6.39 -8.99
C PHE A 29 -18.25 5.76 -8.53
N PHE A 30 -17.55 5.06 -9.42
CA PHE A 30 -16.23 4.50 -9.16
C PHE A 30 -15.21 5.58 -8.77
N VAL A 31 -15.10 6.64 -9.57
CA VAL A 31 -14.19 7.77 -9.28
C VAL A 31 -14.62 8.48 -8.00
N ALA A 32 -15.91 8.70 -7.78
CA ALA A 32 -16.42 9.32 -6.57
C ALA A 32 -16.11 8.49 -5.31
N GLY A 33 -16.21 7.16 -5.39
CA GLY A 33 -15.82 6.25 -4.31
C GLY A 33 -14.34 6.36 -3.97
N ILE A 34 -13.46 6.34 -4.98
CA ILE A 34 -12.01 6.51 -4.78
C ILE A 34 -11.70 7.88 -4.16
N VAL A 35 -12.35 8.95 -4.64
CA VAL A 35 -12.16 10.30 -4.08
C VAL A 35 -12.65 10.37 -2.64
N TRP A 36 -13.80 9.75 -2.33
CA TRP A 36 -14.33 9.67 -0.98
C TRP A 36 -13.37 8.93 -0.04
N ASP A 37 -12.89 7.76 -0.45
CA ASP A 37 -11.92 6.98 0.32
C ASP A 37 -10.61 7.76 0.50
N ALA A 38 -10.12 8.45 -0.53
CA ALA A 38 -8.90 9.26 -0.42
C ALA A 38 -9.04 10.45 0.56
N LEU A 39 -10.26 10.98 0.73
CA LEU A 39 -10.54 12.07 1.66
C LEU A 39 -10.73 11.58 3.11
N THR A 40 -11.25 10.36 3.27
CA THR A 40 -11.67 9.79 4.56
C THR A 40 -10.60 8.89 5.18
N LEU A 41 -9.92 8.07 4.39
CA LEU A 41 -8.84 7.17 4.82
C LEU A 41 -7.52 7.93 4.95
N ARG A 42 -7.28 8.50 6.13
CA ARG A 42 -6.06 9.27 6.41
C ARG A 42 -4.99 8.49 7.15
N ARG A 43 -5.39 7.59 8.06
CA ARG A 43 -4.48 6.86 8.96
C ARG A 43 -4.76 5.37 8.91
N ILE A 44 -3.72 4.60 8.65
CA ILE A 44 -3.80 3.14 8.52
C ILE A 44 -4.05 2.43 9.86
N ASP A 45 -3.77 3.11 10.98
CA ASP A 45 -3.95 2.61 12.34
C ASP A 45 -5.25 3.08 13.01
N ASN A 46 -6.10 3.82 12.29
CA ASN A 46 -7.40 4.22 12.81
C ASN A 46 -8.27 2.99 13.09
N LEU A 47 -8.70 2.82 14.34
CA LEU A 47 -9.51 1.68 14.79
C LEU A 47 -10.86 1.60 14.07
N VAL A 48 -11.50 2.75 13.80
CA VAL A 48 -12.81 2.80 13.14
C VAL A 48 -12.67 2.36 11.68
N ASP A 49 -11.69 2.90 10.96
CA ASP A 49 -11.45 2.56 9.57
C ASP A 49 -11.09 1.07 9.44
N ASN A 50 -10.21 0.55 10.31
CA ASN A 50 -9.88 -0.86 10.36
C ASN A 50 -11.11 -1.73 10.69
N ALA A 51 -11.96 -1.33 11.63
CA ALA A 51 -13.19 -2.06 11.96
C ALA A 51 -14.17 -2.10 10.78
N ILE A 52 -14.30 -1.00 10.03
CA ILE A 52 -15.13 -0.94 8.81
C ILE A 52 -14.57 -1.89 7.74
N LEU A 53 -13.26 -1.86 7.49
CA LEU A 53 -12.62 -2.74 6.49
C LEU A 53 -12.71 -4.22 6.89
N VAL A 54 -12.54 -4.55 8.17
CA VAL A 54 -12.80 -5.90 8.71
C VAL A 54 -14.26 -6.28 8.45
N GLY A 55 -15.20 -5.37 8.72
CA GLY A 55 -16.62 -5.56 8.45
C GLY A 55 -16.90 -5.86 6.98
N TYR A 56 -16.28 -5.12 6.05
CA TYR A 56 -16.38 -5.37 4.62
C TYR A 56 -15.81 -6.73 4.22
N LEU A 57 -14.67 -7.14 4.77
CA LEU A 57 -14.07 -8.45 4.48
C LEU A 57 -14.93 -9.61 5.01
N VAL A 58 -15.47 -9.48 6.22
CA VAL A 58 -16.39 -10.46 6.82
C VAL A 58 -17.68 -10.56 6.00
N LEU A 59 -18.28 -9.41 5.66
CA LEU A 59 -19.48 -9.38 4.82
C LEU A 59 -19.22 -9.98 3.44
N LEU A 60 -18.10 -9.63 2.80
CA LEU A 60 -17.70 -10.21 1.51
C LEU A 60 -17.61 -11.73 1.61
N THR A 61 -16.96 -12.24 2.65
CA THR A 61 -16.86 -13.69 2.90
C THR A 61 -18.24 -14.32 3.04
N GLY A 62 -19.15 -13.71 3.81
CA GLY A 62 -20.53 -14.16 3.96
C GLY A 62 -21.32 -14.16 2.65
N ILE A 63 -21.14 -13.13 1.81
CA ILE A 63 -21.79 -13.02 0.51
C ILE A 63 -21.20 -14.03 -0.49
N VAL A 64 -19.91 -14.33 -0.44
CA VAL A 64 -19.31 -15.42 -1.24
C VAL A 64 -19.89 -16.77 -0.81
N VAL A 65 -20.03 -17.02 0.50
CA VAL A 65 -20.73 -18.22 1.00
C VAL A 65 -22.16 -18.27 0.46
N ALA A 66 -22.92 -17.17 0.56
CA ALA A 66 -24.28 -17.10 0.02
C ALA A 66 -24.31 -17.37 -1.49
N SER A 67 -23.34 -16.84 -2.25
CA SER A 67 -23.20 -17.11 -3.69
C SER A 67 -22.94 -18.59 -3.99
N ILE A 68 -22.18 -19.29 -3.16
CA ILE A 68 -21.98 -20.73 -3.30
C ILE A 68 -23.32 -21.45 -3.04
N LEU A 69 -24.02 -21.08 -1.98
CA LEU A 69 -25.28 -21.74 -1.60
C LEU A 69 -26.39 -21.53 -2.64
N VAL A 70 -26.62 -20.28 -3.07
CA VAL A 70 -27.65 -19.90 -4.08
C VAL A 70 -27.45 -20.66 -5.39
N ARG A 71 -26.22 -20.71 -5.91
CA ARG A 71 -25.91 -21.43 -7.17
C ARG A 71 -26.06 -22.95 -7.06
N SER A 72 -26.13 -23.48 -5.84
CA SER A 72 -26.36 -24.91 -5.58
C SER A 72 -27.81 -25.24 -5.20
N ASP A 73 -28.66 -24.21 -5.05
CA ASP A 73 -30.05 -24.34 -4.64
C ASP A 73 -30.91 -24.82 -5.82
N LYS A 74 -31.39 -26.06 -5.74
CA LYS A 74 -32.26 -26.66 -6.75
C LYS A 74 -33.73 -26.30 -6.54
N ASP A 75 -34.10 -25.91 -5.33
CA ASP A 75 -35.50 -25.69 -4.93
C ASP A 75 -35.93 -24.22 -5.13
N GLY A 76 -35.00 -23.35 -5.53
CA GLY A 76 -35.24 -21.94 -5.83
C GLY A 76 -35.63 -21.09 -4.61
N ARG A 77 -35.46 -21.61 -3.39
CA ARG A 77 -35.77 -20.91 -2.14
C ARG A 77 -34.94 -19.65 -1.96
N LEU A 78 -33.73 -19.63 -2.51
CA LEU A 78 -32.79 -18.53 -2.42
C LEU A 78 -32.74 -17.64 -3.68
N ALA A 79 -33.60 -17.89 -4.67
CA ALA A 79 -33.65 -17.13 -5.93
C ALA A 79 -33.91 -15.64 -5.73
N ARG A 80 -34.58 -15.25 -4.63
CA ARG A 80 -34.84 -13.85 -4.30
C ARG A 80 -33.58 -13.06 -3.96
N VAL A 81 -32.52 -13.73 -3.51
CA VAL A 81 -31.25 -13.09 -3.10
C VAL A 81 -30.26 -13.02 -4.26
N GLU A 82 -30.36 -13.92 -5.24
CA GLU A 82 -29.43 -14.03 -6.39
C GLU A 82 -29.14 -12.69 -7.10
N PRO A 83 -30.13 -11.83 -7.42
CA PRO A 83 -29.88 -10.59 -8.15
C PRO A 83 -29.02 -9.59 -7.36
N TRP A 84 -29.00 -9.69 -6.03
CA TRP A 84 -28.29 -8.78 -5.14
C TRP A 84 -26.84 -9.19 -4.89
N LEU A 85 -26.49 -10.46 -5.11
CA LEU A 85 -25.16 -10.98 -4.78
C LEU A 85 -24.06 -10.30 -5.59
N ALA A 86 -24.20 -10.23 -6.92
CA ALA A 86 -23.15 -9.67 -7.76
C ALA A 86 -22.91 -8.17 -7.51
N PRO A 87 -23.94 -7.30 -7.42
CA PRO A 87 -23.74 -5.90 -7.05
C PRO A 87 -23.09 -5.71 -5.67
N VAL A 88 -23.50 -6.50 -4.67
CA VAL A 88 -22.93 -6.41 -3.31
C VAL A 88 -21.47 -6.85 -3.29
N ILE A 89 -21.13 -7.95 -3.99
CA ILE A 89 -19.74 -8.38 -4.15
C ILE A 89 -18.90 -7.29 -4.81
N GLN A 90 -19.39 -6.72 -5.92
CA GLN A 90 -18.69 -5.68 -6.66
C GLN A 90 -18.44 -4.46 -5.79
N PHE A 91 -19.45 -4.02 -5.02
CA PHE A 91 -19.32 -2.93 -4.07
C PHE A 91 -18.27 -3.23 -2.99
N LEU A 92 -18.34 -4.38 -2.33
CA LEU A 92 -17.43 -4.73 -1.23
C LEU A 92 -15.98 -4.92 -1.70
N LEU A 93 -15.78 -5.60 -2.83
CA LEU A 93 -14.45 -5.72 -3.45
C LEU A 93 -13.92 -4.36 -3.90
N GLY A 94 -14.78 -3.50 -4.47
CA GLY A 94 -14.43 -2.16 -4.88
C GLY A 94 -13.96 -1.30 -3.70
N ALA A 95 -14.74 -1.28 -2.62
CA ALA A 95 -14.41 -0.55 -1.39
C ALA A 95 -13.10 -1.04 -0.74
N LEU A 96 -12.92 -2.37 -0.65
CA LEU A 96 -11.69 -2.95 -0.10
C LEU A 96 -10.48 -2.62 -0.98
N LEU A 97 -10.55 -2.85 -2.30
CA LEU A 97 -9.44 -2.59 -3.21
C LEU A 97 -9.10 -1.10 -3.29
N SER A 98 -10.10 -0.22 -3.24
CA SER A 98 -9.91 1.24 -3.16
C SER A 98 -9.10 1.63 -1.92
N ALA A 99 -9.50 1.14 -0.75
CA ALA A 99 -8.75 1.35 0.49
C ALA A 99 -7.31 0.83 0.40
N PHE A 100 -7.11 -0.36 -0.20
CA PHE A 100 -5.78 -0.94 -0.36
C PHE A 100 -4.91 -0.11 -1.31
N VAL A 101 -5.47 0.37 -2.43
CA VAL A 101 -4.76 1.24 -3.37
C VAL A 101 -4.27 2.50 -2.67
N ILE A 102 -5.06 3.09 -1.78
CA ILE A 102 -4.69 4.30 -1.02
C ILE A 102 -3.58 3.99 -0.01
N PHE A 103 -3.79 3.00 0.86
CA PHE A 103 -2.80 2.67 1.90
C PHE A 103 -1.48 2.16 1.34
N TYR A 104 -1.50 1.31 0.32
CA TYR A 104 -0.27 0.84 -0.32
C TYR A 104 0.42 1.94 -1.12
N ALA A 105 -0.31 2.91 -1.70
CA ALA A 105 0.30 4.05 -2.39
C ALA A 105 1.19 4.88 -1.47
N GLN A 106 0.74 5.09 -0.22
CA GLN A 106 1.50 5.84 0.79
C GLN A 106 2.84 5.17 1.14
N SER A 107 2.93 3.84 1.01
CA SER A 107 4.15 3.06 1.27
C SER A 107 5.03 2.81 0.02
N ILE A 108 4.71 3.40 -1.14
CA ILE A 108 5.55 3.24 -2.35
C ILE A 108 6.84 4.04 -2.20
N ALA A 109 7.97 3.34 -2.28
CA ALA A 109 9.31 3.92 -2.20
C ALA A 109 10.15 3.86 -3.48
N TRP A 110 9.86 2.94 -4.41
CA TRP A 110 10.62 2.75 -5.64
C TRP A 110 9.82 1.92 -6.65
N VAL A 111 10.37 1.79 -7.87
CA VAL A 111 9.70 1.20 -9.05
C VAL A 111 9.18 -0.22 -8.80
N THR A 112 9.82 -1.04 -7.97
CA THR A 112 9.32 -2.41 -7.72
C THR A 112 8.03 -2.43 -6.89
N HIS A 113 7.85 -1.48 -5.97
CA HIS A 113 6.60 -1.32 -5.22
C HIS A 113 5.45 -0.87 -6.11
N LEU A 114 5.76 -0.12 -7.17
CA LEU A 114 4.78 0.26 -8.19
C LEU A 114 4.16 -0.96 -8.85
N GLY A 115 4.94 -2.02 -9.11
CA GLY A 115 4.44 -3.25 -9.75
C GLY A 115 3.33 -3.92 -8.93
N PHE A 116 3.53 -4.09 -7.61
CA PHE A 116 2.50 -4.65 -6.74
C PHE A 116 1.28 -3.72 -6.62
N TRP A 117 1.51 -2.42 -6.47
CA TRP A 117 0.43 -1.44 -6.41
C TRP A 117 -0.42 -1.41 -7.69
N LEU A 118 0.20 -1.53 -8.87
CA LEU A 118 -0.49 -1.65 -10.16
C LEU A 118 -1.37 -2.89 -10.22
N ILE A 119 -0.97 -4.02 -9.60
CA ILE A 119 -1.82 -5.20 -9.51
C ILE A 119 -3.11 -4.88 -8.74
N LEU A 120 -3.04 -4.11 -7.66
CA LEU A 120 -4.22 -3.68 -6.90
C LEU A 120 -5.11 -2.74 -7.72
N VAL A 121 -4.51 -1.75 -8.42
CA VAL A 121 -5.25 -0.83 -9.30
C VAL A 121 -5.94 -1.59 -10.44
N LEU A 122 -5.23 -2.49 -11.10
CA LEU A 122 -5.79 -3.32 -12.16
C LEU A 122 -6.87 -4.26 -11.62
N GLY A 123 -6.71 -4.81 -10.42
CA GLY A 123 -7.74 -5.58 -9.74
C GLY A 123 -9.01 -4.76 -9.46
N MET A 124 -8.84 -3.53 -8.99
CA MET A 124 -9.93 -2.59 -8.71
C MET A 124 -10.69 -2.20 -9.99
N ILE A 125 -9.95 -1.83 -11.05
CA ILE A 125 -10.52 -1.55 -12.38
C ILE A 125 -11.22 -2.79 -12.93
N ALA A 126 -10.58 -3.96 -12.82
CA ALA A 126 -11.16 -5.20 -13.31
C ALA A 126 -12.48 -5.51 -12.61
N ASN A 127 -12.55 -5.35 -11.29
CA ASN A 127 -13.76 -5.53 -10.49
C ASN A 127 -14.93 -4.67 -11.02
N GLU A 128 -14.65 -3.44 -11.46
CA GLU A 128 -15.67 -2.54 -12.02
C GLU A 128 -16.12 -2.94 -13.44
N PHE A 129 -15.20 -3.30 -14.33
CA PHE A 129 -15.51 -3.46 -15.76
C PHE A 129 -15.76 -4.90 -16.23
N LEU A 130 -15.36 -5.93 -15.47
CA LEU A 130 -15.45 -7.34 -15.90
C LEU A 130 -16.54 -8.13 -15.17
N HIS A 131 -17.73 -7.54 -15.00
CA HIS A 131 -18.88 -8.13 -14.29
C HIS A 131 -19.19 -9.60 -14.71
N ARG A 132 -19.06 -9.93 -16.01
CA ARG A 132 -19.29 -11.30 -16.53
C ARG A 132 -18.20 -12.32 -16.16
N ARG A 133 -16.94 -11.91 -15.97
CA ARG A 133 -15.84 -12.82 -15.59
C ARG A 133 -15.68 -12.94 -14.07
N PHE A 134 -16.03 -11.88 -13.32
CA PHE A 134 -16.06 -11.89 -11.85
C PHE A 134 -17.24 -12.67 -11.24
N SER A 135 -18.14 -13.15 -12.10
CA SER A 135 -19.15 -14.11 -11.71
C SER A 135 -18.61 -15.53 -11.50
N SER A 136 -17.38 -15.87 -11.93
CA SER A 136 -16.85 -17.21 -11.66
C SER A 136 -16.46 -17.37 -10.18
N LEU A 137 -16.78 -18.52 -9.58
CA LEU A 137 -16.39 -18.78 -8.18
C LEU A 137 -14.86 -18.76 -8.03
N THR A 138 -14.12 -19.20 -9.04
CA THR A 138 -12.66 -19.12 -9.08
C THR A 138 -12.15 -17.70 -8.90
N SER A 139 -12.70 -16.74 -9.64
CA SER A 139 -12.32 -15.33 -9.52
C SER A 139 -12.64 -14.78 -8.13
N LEU A 140 -13.80 -15.11 -7.57
CA LEU A 140 -14.17 -14.70 -6.20
C LEU A 140 -13.18 -15.22 -5.16
N LEU A 141 -12.73 -16.48 -5.27
CA LEU A 141 -11.76 -17.07 -4.35
C LEU A 141 -10.38 -16.40 -4.44
N ILE A 142 -9.94 -16.05 -5.65
CA ILE A 142 -8.66 -15.35 -5.87
C ILE A 142 -8.73 -13.93 -5.31
N PHE A 143 -9.82 -13.20 -5.59
CA PHE A 143 -10.01 -11.84 -5.08
C PHE A 143 -10.19 -11.81 -3.56
N LEU A 144 -10.88 -12.80 -2.99
CA LEU A 144 -10.97 -12.96 -1.54
C LEU A 144 -9.59 -13.25 -0.93
N MET A 145 -8.79 -14.11 -1.55
CA MET A 145 -7.43 -14.39 -1.08
C MET A 145 -6.55 -13.14 -1.14
N LEU A 146 -6.57 -12.42 -2.26
CA LEU A 146 -5.82 -11.18 -2.42
C LEU A 146 -6.29 -10.14 -1.39
N SER A 147 -7.59 -9.94 -1.25
CA SER A 147 -8.14 -8.92 -0.36
C SER A 147 -7.88 -9.21 1.12
N SER A 148 -8.08 -10.47 1.54
CA SER A 148 -7.76 -10.89 2.91
C SER A 148 -6.26 -10.78 3.18
N THR A 149 -5.40 -11.23 2.27
CA THR A 149 -3.94 -11.14 2.46
C THR A 149 -3.48 -9.68 2.51
N SER A 150 -3.94 -8.83 1.59
CA SER A 150 -3.62 -7.40 1.57
C SER A 150 -4.02 -6.71 2.88
N MET A 151 -5.23 -6.96 3.37
CA MET A 151 -5.70 -6.38 4.63
C MET A 151 -4.91 -6.88 5.84
N LEU A 152 -4.71 -8.20 5.94
CA LEU A 152 -4.01 -8.81 7.06
C LEU A 152 -2.52 -8.48 7.07
N ALA A 153 -1.92 -8.15 5.91
CA ALA A 153 -0.51 -7.80 5.79
C ALA A 153 -0.13 -6.57 6.60
N TRP A 154 -1.03 -5.58 6.76
CA TRP A 154 -0.80 -4.46 7.69
C TRP A 154 -1.51 -4.65 9.03
N LEU A 155 -2.69 -5.28 9.05
CA LEU A 155 -3.46 -5.43 10.28
C LEU A 155 -2.71 -6.29 11.31
N TYR A 156 -2.04 -7.36 10.89
CA TYR A 156 -1.25 -8.19 11.80
C TYR A 156 -0.08 -7.43 12.45
N PRO A 157 0.77 -6.70 11.71
CA PRO A 157 1.77 -5.81 12.32
C PRO A 157 1.18 -4.74 13.25
N VAL A 158 0.06 -4.11 12.88
CA VAL A 158 -0.62 -3.11 13.71
C VAL A 158 -1.06 -3.73 15.04
N LEU A 159 -1.71 -4.89 15.01
CA LEU A 159 -2.17 -5.59 16.20
C LEU A 159 -1.02 -6.15 17.05
N ALA A 160 0.06 -6.59 16.41
CA ALA A 160 1.23 -7.15 17.10
C ALA A 160 2.16 -6.07 17.67
N GLY A 161 2.09 -4.82 17.20
CA GLY A 161 2.98 -3.75 17.60
C GLY A 161 4.43 -3.89 17.10
N HIS A 162 4.70 -4.78 16.15
CA HIS A 162 6.03 -4.95 15.53
C HIS A 162 5.92 -5.48 14.09
N MET A 163 6.99 -5.31 13.28
CA MET A 163 7.06 -5.92 11.95
C MET A 163 7.91 -7.19 11.96
N ALA A 164 7.38 -8.28 11.40
CA ALA A 164 8.13 -9.52 11.25
C ALA A 164 7.71 -10.27 9.97
N PRO A 165 8.65 -10.93 9.25
CA PRO A 165 8.32 -11.74 8.08
C PRO A 165 7.32 -12.87 8.37
N VAL A 166 7.24 -13.33 9.63
CA VAL A 166 6.27 -14.35 10.05
C VAL A 166 4.84 -13.82 10.01
N LEU A 167 4.62 -12.53 10.30
CA LEU A 167 3.28 -11.92 10.26
C LEU A 167 2.76 -11.82 8.84
N PHE A 168 3.62 -11.45 7.88
CA PHE A 168 3.22 -11.44 6.47
C PHE A 168 2.89 -12.85 5.95
N ARG A 169 3.68 -13.87 6.33
CA ARG A 169 3.37 -15.26 5.99
C ARG A 169 2.09 -15.75 6.68
N ALA A 170 1.82 -15.31 7.91
CA ALA A 170 0.55 -15.56 8.58
C ALA A 170 -0.62 -14.92 7.84
N ALA A 171 -0.46 -13.71 7.28
CA ALA A 171 -1.48 -13.06 6.45
C ALA A 171 -1.77 -13.89 5.18
N ILE A 172 -0.74 -14.33 4.47
CA ILE A 172 -0.90 -15.24 3.31
C ILE A 172 -1.61 -16.53 3.73
N ALA A 173 -1.17 -17.16 4.82
CA ALA A 173 -1.75 -18.41 5.30
C ALA A 173 -3.23 -18.24 5.67
N SER A 174 -3.58 -17.13 6.32
CA SER A 174 -4.96 -16.83 6.72
C SER A 174 -5.86 -16.64 5.50
N GLY A 175 -5.42 -15.86 4.52
CA GLY A 175 -6.16 -15.65 3.27
C GLY A 175 -6.28 -16.93 2.43
N LEU A 176 -5.21 -17.72 2.37
CA LEU A 176 -5.21 -19.01 1.69
C LEU A 176 -6.17 -20.00 2.36
N VAL A 177 -6.11 -20.16 3.68
CA VAL A 177 -7.00 -21.05 4.44
C VAL A 177 -8.46 -20.65 4.24
N LEU A 178 -8.77 -19.35 4.33
CA LEU A 178 -10.12 -18.85 4.11
C LEU A 178 -10.64 -19.22 2.71
N SER A 179 -9.86 -18.96 1.66
CA SER A 179 -10.24 -19.31 0.29
C SER A 179 -10.30 -20.83 0.05
N LEU A 180 -9.44 -21.62 0.70
CA LEU A 180 -9.49 -23.08 0.63
C LEU A 180 -10.73 -23.66 1.30
N LEU A 181 -11.17 -23.11 2.44
CA LEU A 181 -12.42 -23.52 3.08
C LEU A 181 -13.62 -23.29 2.17
N LEU A 182 -13.66 -22.15 1.48
CA LEU A 182 -14.72 -21.85 0.51
C LEU A 182 -14.60 -22.67 -0.77
N LEU A 183 -13.38 -23.02 -1.20
CA LEU A 183 -13.17 -23.98 -2.29
C LEU A 183 -13.74 -25.36 -1.93
N VAL A 184 -13.44 -25.86 -0.73
CA VAL A 184 -13.98 -27.14 -0.23
C VAL A 184 -15.50 -27.09 -0.17
N LEU A 185 -16.09 -25.99 0.30
CA LEU A 185 -17.54 -25.79 0.29
C LEU A 185 -18.11 -25.82 -1.14
N GLY A 186 -17.48 -25.12 -2.09
CA GLY A 186 -17.86 -25.12 -3.50
C GLY A 186 -17.79 -26.51 -4.15
N ILE A 187 -16.76 -27.29 -3.83
CA ILE A 187 -16.64 -28.68 -4.26
C ILE A 187 -17.75 -29.55 -3.66
N ARG A 188 -18.03 -29.44 -2.35
CA ARG A 188 -19.13 -30.18 -1.69
C ARG A 188 -20.49 -29.85 -2.32
N LYS A 189 -20.67 -28.61 -2.77
CA LYS A 189 -21.85 -28.12 -3.48
C LYS A 189 -21.82 -28.38 -4.99
N LYS A 190 -20.89 -29.23 -5.47
CA LYS A 190 -20.74 -29.68 -6.87
C LYS A 190 -20.53 -28.55 -7.88
N GLN A 191 -19.96 -27.43 -7.45
CA GLN A 191 -19.64 -26.28 -8.32
C GLN A 191 -18.29 -26.43 -9.03
N PHE A 192 -17.47 -27.37 -8.57
CA PHE A 192 -16.21 -27.74 -9.19
C PHE A 192 -16.14 -29.26 -9.31
N SER A 193 -15.53 -29.74 -10.39
CA SER A 193 -15.14 -31.14 -10.53
C SER A 193 -13.72 -31.34 -9.98
N TRP A 194 -13.50 -32.46 -9.30
CA TRP A 194 -12.17 -32.87 -8.86
C TRP A 194 -11.54 -33.73 -9.95
N GLY A 195 -10.44 -33.26 -10.55
CA GLY A 195 -9.64 -34.04 -11.49
C GLY A 195 -8.48 -34.77 -10.82
N ARG A 196 -7.71 -35.55 -11.59
CA ARG A 196 -6.51 -36.27 -11.09
C ARG A 196 -5.48 -35.37 -10.42
N LEU A 197 -5.37 -34.11 -10.85
CA LEU A 197 -4.42 -33.12 -10.33
C LEU A 197 -5.07 -32.10 -9.36
N GLY A 198 -6.31 -32.32 -8.92
CA GLY A 198 -7.07 -31.33 -8.14
C GLY A 198 -7.98 -30.45 -9.02
N SER A 199 -8.65 -29.48 -8.38
CA SER A 199 -9.46 -28.49 -9.09
C SER A 199 -8.56 -27.32 -9.55
N PRO A 200 -8.77 -26.72 -10.75
CA PRO A 200 -7.97 -25.57 -11.20
C PRO A 200 -7.85 -24.40 -10.20
N PRO A 201 -8.91 -24.02 -9.44
CA PRO A 201 -8.83 -22.99 -8.41
C PRO A 201 -7.74 -23.24 -7.36
N LEU A 202 -7.50 -24.50 -6.99
CA LEU A 202 -6.46 -24.85 -6.01
C LEU A 202 -5.09 -24.35 -6.48
N TRP A 203 -4.73 -24.60 -7.74
CA TRP A 203 -3.44 -24.19 -8.29
C TRP A 203 -3.31 -22.68 -8.43
N TYR A 204 -4.41 -21.97 -8.75
CA TYR A 204 -4.39 -20.50 -8.76
C TYR A 204 -4.17 -19.92 -7.36
N LEU A 205 -4.80 -20.48 -6.33
CA LEU A 205 -4.61 -20.06 -4.94
C LEU A 205 -3.18 -20.34 -4.45
N LEU A 206 -2.65 -21.54 -4.69
CA LEU A 206 -1.27 -21.88 -4.34
C LEU A 206 -0.26 -21.02 -5.10
N GLY A 207 -0.48 -20.81 -6.40
CA GLY A 207 0.35 -19.93 -7.21
C GLY A 207 0.34 -18.49 -6.69
N CYS A 208 -0.83 -17.97 -6.31
CA CYS A 208 -0.96 -16.66 -5.69
C CYS A 208 -0.20 -16.57 -4.36
N ALA A 209 -0.30 -17.58 -3.49
CA ALA A 209 0.42 -17.61 -2.21
C ALA A 209 1.94 -17.57 -2.42
N ILE A 210 2.45 -18.38 -3.35
CA ILE A 210 3.87 -18.44 -3.67
C ILE A 210 4.34 -17.10 -4.26
N LEU A 211 3.59 -16.52 -5.19
CA LEU A 211 3.92 -15.22 -5.79
C LEU A 211 3.96 -14.10 -4.75
N LEU A 212 3.02 -14.08 -3.79
CA LEU A 212 3.02 -13.11 -2.70
C LEU A 212 4.22 -13.30 -1.76
N ASP A 213 4.56 -14.53 -1.39
CA ASP A 213 5.74 -14.81 -0.54
C ASP A 213 7.04 -14.42 -1.24
N VAL A 214 7.19 -14.78 -2.52
CA VAL A 214 8.36 -14.39 -3.33
C VAL A 214 8.43 -12.87 -3.47
N GLY A 215 7.32 -12.23 -3.82
CA GLY A 215 7.25 -10.77 -3.98
C GLY A 215 7.59 -10.04 -2.69
N TYR A 216 7.17 -10.56 -1.53
CA TYR A 216 7.56 -10.00 -0.25
C TYR A 216 9.04 -10.19 0.02
N ARG A 217 9.59 -11.40 -0.16
CA ARG A 217 11.03 -11.67 0.03
C ARG A 217 11.91 -10.78 -0.84
N GLN A 218 11.48 -10.50 -2.07
CA GLN A 218 12.22 -9.67 -3.03
C GLN A 218 11.99 -8.16 -2.89
N ASN A 219 11.32 -7.69 -1.82
CA ASN A 219 10.98 -6.27 -1.62
C ASN A 219 10.16 -5.67 -2.80
N TRP A 220 9.29 -6.47 -3.43
CA TRP A 220 8.32 -5.97 -4.41
C TRP A 220 7.07 -5.45 -3.71
N ILE A 221 6.67 -6.08 -2.60
CA ILE A 221 5.56 -5.60 -1.77
C ILE A 221 6.10 -4.59 -0.77
N PRO A 222 5.57 -3.35 -0.73
CA PRO A 222 6.03 -2.35 0.21
C PRO A 222 5.75 -2.79 1.67
N PRO A 223 6.58 -2.37 2.64
CA PRO A 223 6.42 -2.72 4.04
C PRO A 223 5.33 -1.87 4.71
N VAL A 224 4.08 -2.09 4.34
CA VAL A 224 2.91 -1.49 5.01
C VAL A 224 2.89 -1.96 6.48
N PRO A 225 2.66 -1.09 7.48
CA PRO A 225 2.11 0.28 7.44
C PRO A 225 3.13 1.43 7.40
N LEU A 226 4.39 1.18 7.06
CA LEU A 226 5.43 2.22 7.08
C LEU A 226 5.41 3.10 5.83
N SER A 227 5.59 4.41 6.01
CA SER A 227 5.79 5.37 4.92
C SER A 227 6.77 6.47 5.34
N VAL A 228 7.58 6.98 4.41
CA VAL A 228 8.49 8.11 4.69
C VAL A 228 7.80 9.41 4.33
N GLU A 229 7.61 10.29 5.32
CA GLU A 229 6.99 11.61 5.15
C GLU A 229 8.01 12.66 4.72
N ALA A 230 9.24 12.56 5.21
CA ALA A 230 10.34 13.44 4.87
C ALA A 230 11.67 12.69 4.96
N GLY A 231 12.60 12.98 4.06
CA GLY A 231 13.92 12.38 4.08
C GLY A 231 14.92 13.18 3.26
N GLY A 232 16.15 13.29 3.75
CA GLY A 232 17.21 14.02 3.06
C GLY A 232 18.58 13.90 3.70
N VAL A 233 19.57 14.45 3.00
CA VAL A 233 20.92 14.68 3.52
C VAL A 233 21.12 16.15 3.85
N TYR A 234 21.79 16.41 4.96
CA TYR A 234 21.89 17.72 5.61
C TYR A 234 23.31 17.95 6.15
N GLN A 235 23.73 19.20 6.16
CA GLN A 235 25.00 19.63 6.75
C GLN A 235 24.95 19.56 8.26
N GLN A 236 23.80 19.87 8.85
CA GLN A 236 23.58 19.80 10.29
C GLN A 236 22.14 19.39 10.58
N VAL A 237 21.98 18.57 11.62
CA VAL A 237 20.68 18.19 12.17
C VAL A 237 20.72 18.43 13.67
N VAL A 238 19.94 19.40 14.14
CA VAL A 238 19.83 19.74 15.55
C VAL A 238 18.44 19.37 16.04
N ARG A 239 18.38 18.66 17.16
CA ARG A 239 17.11 18.41 17.85
C ARG A 239 16.81 19.59 18.78
N ASP A 240 15.69 20.26 18.54
CA ASP A 240 15.15 21.34 19.36
C ASP A 240 13.80 20.89 19.95
N GLY A 241 13.86 20.29 21.15
CA GLY A 241 12.69 19.67 21.79
C GLY A 241 12.13 18.51 20.97
N ASP A 242 10.91 18.71 20.47
CA ASP A 242 10.17 17.76 19.60
C ASP A 242 10.39 18.01 18.11
N ALA A 243 11.02 19.13 17.74
CA ALA A 243 11.30 19.50 16.36
C ALA A 243 12.76 19.20 15.98
N PHE A 244 12.99 19.04 14.68
CA PHE A 244 14.32 18.95 14.11
C PHE A 244 14.58 20.15 13.21
N GLU A 245 15.70 20.82 13.45
CA GLU A 245 16.25 21.85 12.56
C GLU A 245 17.25 21.19 11.61
N LEU A 246 16.93 21.25 10.32
CA LEU A 246 17.67 20.59 9.26
C LEU A 246 18.33 21.66 8.39
N GLU A 247 19.65 21.76 8.46
CA GLU A 247 20.41 22.72 7.68
C GLU A 247 20.89 22.10 6.36
N TYR A 248 20.63 22.77 5.24
CA TYR A 248 21.16 22.38 3.95
C TYR A 248 21.72 23.54 3.11
N LYS A 249 22.79 23.27 2.33
CA LYS A 249 23.37 24.22 1.37
C LYS A 249 22.74 24.06 -0.03
N THR A 250 22.45 25.18 -0.70
CA THR A 250 21.96 25.22 -2.09
C THR A 250 22.61 26.35 -2.91
N ARG A 251 22.79 26.15 -4.22
CA ARG A 251 23.27 27.20 -5.15
C ARG A 251 22.21 28.25 -5.47
N HIS A 252 20.92 27.95 -5.28
CA HIS A 252 19.82 28.86 -5.67
C HIS A 252 19.09 29.45 -4.46
N ARG A 253 18.99 30.79 -4.42
CA ARG A 253 18.36 31.55 -3.31
C ARG A 253 16.82 31.66 -3.40
N GLY A 254 16.17 31.20 -4.48
CA GLY A 254 14.74 31.44 -4.73
C GLY A 254 13.75 30.60 -3.91
N LEU A 255 12.53 31.10 -3.70
CA LEU A 255 11.42 30.38 -3.02
C LEU A 255 11.06 29.03 -3.67
N LEU A 256 11.39 28.86 -4.96
CA LEU A 256 11.19 27.63 -5.74
C LEU A 256 12.34 26.61 -5.62
N ALA A 257 13.39 26.91 -4.85
CA ALA A 257 14.46 25.95 -4.65
C ALA A 257 13.91 24.69 -3.96
N PRO A 258 14.39 23.48 -4.34
CA PRO A 258 13.93 22.24 -3.74
C PRO A 258 14.06 22.28 -2.21
N LYS A 259 13.09 21.70 -1.52
CA LYS A 259 13.10 21.55 -0.05
C LYS A 259 14.06 20.45 0.44
N TYR A 260 14.89 19.90 -0.45
CA TYR A 260 15.88 18.87 -0.15
C TYR A 260 17.03 18.94 -1.17
N ALA A 261 18.22 18.55 -0.75
CA ALA A 261 19.41 18.55 -1.60
C ALA A 261 19.48 17.26 -2.44
N ARG A 262 19.34 17.38 -3.77
CA ARG A 262 19.80 16.31 -4.70
C ARG A 262 21.32 16.35 -4.86
N GLN A 263 21.92 17.54 -4.78
CA GLN A 263 23.37 17.74 -4.73
C GLN A 263 23.75 18.18 -3.32
N TYR A 264 24.60 17.38 -2.67
CA TYR A 264 25.15 17.67 -1.36
C TYR A 264 26.53 18.29 -1.50
N TYR A 265 26.61 19.58 -1.18
CA TYR A 265 27.89 20.28 -1.18
C TYR A 265 28.62 20.06 0.14
N HIS A 266 29.71 19.31 0.08
CA HIS A 266 30.44 18.87 1.25
C HIS A 266 31.68 19.73 1.51
N THR A 267 31.87 20.10 2.77
CA THR A 267 33.12 20.68 3.26
C THR A 267 33.99 19.55 3.79
N PRO A 268 35.22 19.35 3.28
CA PRO A 268 36.10 18.30 3.77
C PRO A 268 36.29 18.36 5.29
N GLY A 269 36.10 17.22 5.96
CA GLY A 269 36.22 17.08 7.43
C GLY A 269 34.92 17.28 8.21
N GLU A 270 33.86 17.80 7.59
CA GLU A 270 32.54 17.90 8.24
C GLU A 270 31.75 16.59 8.11
N PRO A 271 30.94 16.19 9.11
CA PRO A 271 30.04 15.06 8.96
C PRO A 271 28.90 15.35 7.97
N VAL A 272 28.35 14.29 7.38
CA VAL A 272 27.11 14.33 6.60
C VAL A 272 26.00 13.66 7.38
N TYR A 273 24.89 14.36 7.60
CA TYR A 273 23.75 13.84 8.32
C TYR A 273 22.68 13.34 7.34
N ALA A 274 22.15 12.16 7.60
CA ALA A 274 20.94 11.65 6.98
C ALA A 274 19.82 11.76 8.01
N PHE A 275 18.72 12.40 7.64
CA PHE A 275 17.52 12.51 8.47
C PHE A 275 16.32 11.95 7.73
N THR A 276 15.48 11.19 8.43
CA THR A 276 14.20 10.68 7.95
C THR A 276 13.10 10.85 9.00
N SER A 277 11.90 11.17 8.53
CA SER A 277 10.64 11.05 9.26
C SER A 277 9.85 9.91 8.62
N VAL A 278 9.61 8.85 9.38
CA VAL A 278 8.91 7.64 8.94
C VAL A 278 7.61 7.53 9.72
N PHE A 279 6.47 7.69 9.08
CA PHE A 279 5.19 7.39 9.70
C PHE A 279 5.13 5.88 10.05
N ALA A 280 4.71 5.58 11.28
CA ALA A 280 4.19 4.27 11.63
C ALA A 280 3.04 4.39 12.63
N PRO A 281 2.21 3.34 12.76
CA PRO A 281 1.16 3.24 13.76
C PRO A 281 1.65 3.56 15.18
N THR A 282 0.80 4.18 16.00
CA THR A 282 1.18 4.70 17.32
C THR A 282 1.85 3.69 18.25
N ASP A 283 1.48 2.40 18.17
CA ASP A 283 2.02 1.34 19.03
C ASP A 283 3.14 0.50 18.39
N LEU A 284 3.53 0.80 17.13
CA LEU A 284 4.54 0.03 16.41
C LEU A 284 5.95 0.36 16.91
N LYS A 285 6.65 -0.63 17.47
CA LYS A 285 8.06 -0.57 17.82
C LYS A 285 8.90 -1.25 16.75
N GLU A 286 9.74 -0.49 16.07
CA GLU A 286 10.64 -0.98 15.03
C GLU A 286 12.00 -0.28 15.16
N ARG A 287 13.05 -0.80 14.52
CA ARG A 287 14.31 -0.10 14.37
C ARG A 287 14.55 0.20 12.91
N ILE A 288 14.89 1.46 12.61
CA ILE A 288 15.16 1.90 11.24
C ILE A 288 16.67 2.06 11.03
N PHE A 289 17.11 1.69 9.84
CA PHE A 289 18.50 1.77 9.42
C PHE A 289 18.64 2.69 8.21
N HIS A 290 19.64 3.56 8.26
CA HIS A 290 20.18 4.23 7.08
C HIS A 290 21.33 3.39 6.54
N VAL A 291 21.11 2.77 5.38
CA VAL A 291 22.14 2.03 4.64
C VAL A 291 22.73 2.95 3.59
N TRP A 292 23.99 3.33 3.79
CA TRP A 292 24.72 4.22 2.91
C TRP A 292 25.33 3.43 1.78
N GLN A 293 24.96 3.77 0.54
CA GLN A 293 25.50 3.13 -0.65
C GLN A 293 26.12 4.18 -1.56
N ARG A 294 27.28 3.83 -2.12
CA ARG A 294 27.96 4.59 -3.16
C ARG A 294 27.87 3.83 -4.48
N GLN A 295 27.69 4.54 -5.57
CA GLN A 295 27.84 3.95 -6.89
C GLN A 295 29.33 3.79 -7.19
N ASP A 296 29.74 2.59 -7.56
CA ASP A 296 31.06 2.35 -8.12
C ASP A 296 31.08 2.83 -9.58
N GLU A 297 31.95 3.79 -9.87
CA GLU A 297 32.10 4.40 -11.20
C GLU A 297 32.51 3.39 -12.27
N THR A 298 33.22 2.32 -11.89
CA THR A 298 33.73 1.33 -12.86
C THR A 298 32.68 0.29 -13.20
N SER A 299 31.96 -0.23 -12.19
CA SER A 299 31.00 -1.32 -12.38
C SER A 299 29.56 -0.87 -12.49
N GLU A 300 29.28 0.43 -12.27
CA GLU A 300 27.96 1.05 -12.12
C GLU A 300 27.09 0.41 -11.02
N LYS A 301 27.67 -0.44 -10.16
CA LYS A 301 26.95 -1.12 -9.09
C LYS A 301 26.95 -0.29 -7.82
N TRP A 302 25.86 -0.41 -7.07
CA TRP A 302 25.72 0.20 -5.75
C TRP A 302 26.41 -0.69 -4.70
N VAL A 303 27.40 -0.13 -4.01
CA VAL A 303 28.16 -0.81 -2.96
C VAL A 303 27.76 -0.23 -1.60
N THR A 304 27.34 -1.11 -0.69
CA THR A 304 27.06 -0.71 0.71
C THR A 304 28.35 -0.38 1.43
N THR A 305 28.38 0.78 2.05
CA THR A 305 29.51 1.28 2.85
C THR A 305 29.22 1.14 4.34
N ASP A 306 28.02 1.56 4.77
CA ASP A 306 27.63 1.54 6.17
C ASP A 306 26.15 1.17 6.32
N ARG A 307 25.83 0.61 7.48
CA ARG A 307 24.46 0.35 7.93
C ARG A 307 24.33 0.85 9.37
N ILE A 308 23.75 2.03 9.54
CA ILE A 308 23.68 2.71 10.84
C ILE A 308 22.21 2.75 11.27
N GLY A 309 21.91 2.15 12.42
CA GLY A 309 20.54 2.03 12.93
C GLY A 309 20.29 2.98 14.08
N TYR A 310 19.13 3.64 14.06
CA TYR A 310 18.64 4.46 15.18
C TYR A 310 17.37 3.85 15.75
N ASP A 311 17.22 3.95 17.06
CA ASP A 311 16.01 3.53 17.73
C ASP A 311 14.96 4.63 17.61
N LEU A 312 13.72 4.19 17.43
CA LEU A 312 12.58 5.06 17.28
C LEU A 312 12.26 5.73 18.63
N THR A 313 12.56 7.03 18.74
CA THR A 313 12.19 7.86 19.91
C THR A 313 11.16 8.90 19.49
N GLY A 314 9.87 8.60 19.66
CA GLY A 314 8.79 9.50 19.27
C GLY A 314 7.43 8.96 19.68
N GLY A 315 6.55 9.85 20.14
CA GLY A 315 5.25 9.51 20.69
C GLY A 315 4.22 10.58 20.32
N ARG A 316 3.52 10.37 19.21
CA ARG A 316 2.15 9.80 19.22
C ARG A 316 1.41 10.05 17.90
N ASP A 317 1.81 11.05 17.09
CA ASP A 317 1.10 11.40 15.85
C ASP A 317 1.95 11.77 14.61
N ASP A 318 3.19 12.25 14.76
CA ASP A 318 4.00 12.78 13.62
C ASP A 318 4.99 11.77 13.00
N GLY A 319 4.81 10.49 13.29
CA GLY A 319 5.77 9.45 12.90
C GLY A 319 7.10 9.52 13.65
N PHE A 320 8.07 8.75 13.17
CA PHE A 320 9.35 8.53 13.80
C PHE A 320 10.45 9.29 13.08
N ARG A 321 11.05 10.24 13.79
CA ARG A 321 12.14 11.07 13.30
C ARG A 321 13.47 10.53 13.80
N GLY A 322 14.42 10.35 12.91
CA GLY A 322 15.75 9.89 13.30
C GLY A 322 16.84 10.36 12.36
N MET A 323 18.05 10.40 12.91
CA MET A 323 19.24 10.80 12.17
C MET A 323 20.39 9.82 12.35
N THR A 324 21.22 9.73 11.33
CA THR A 324 22.54 9.10 11.39
C THR A 324 23.54 10.02 10.71
N PHE A 325 24.81 9.89 11.03
CA PHE A 325 25.85 10.66 10.34
C PHE A 325 26.94 9.75 9.80
N LYS A 326 27.62 10.23 8.76
CA LYS A 326 28.81 9.62 8.19
C LYS A 326 29.92 10.66 8.07
N GLN A 327 31.13 10.27 8.44
CA GLN A 327 32.34 11.06 8.20
C GLN A 327 33.08 10.54 6.96
N ASN A 328 33.93 11.37 6.39
CA ASN A 328 34.82 11.02 5.27
C ASN A 328 34.04 10.47 4.05
N ILE A 329 32.97 11.15 3.65
CA ILE A 329 32.25 10.82 2.43
C ILE A 329 33.10 11.22 1.21
N SER A 330 33.09 10.40 0.16
CA SER A 330 33.77 10.73 -1.10
C SER A 330 32.81 11.38 -2.10
N GLU A 331 33.36 12.08 -3.10
CA GLU A 331 32.58 12.59 -4.23
C GLU A 331 31.93 11.46 -5.03
N GLY A 332 30.88 11.82 -5.79
CA GLY A 332 30.16 10.93 -6.69
C GLY A 332 28.72 10.69 -6.25
N ASP A 333 28.10 9.65 -6.83
CA ASP A 333 26.69 9.33 -6.60
C ASP A 333 26.50 8.41 -5.39
N TRP A 334 25.60 8.84 -4.53
CA TRP A 334 25.25 8.16 -3.29
C TRP A 334 23.74 7.96 -3.18
N ARG A 335 23.36 6.99 -2.35
CA ARG A 335 21.98 6.85 -1.90
C ARG A 335 21.93 6.32 -0.48
N ILE A 336 20.95 6.79 0.27
CA ILE A 336 20.56 6.18 1.53
C ILE A 336 19.36 5.29 1.27
N ILE A 337 19.47 4.02 1.62
CA ILE A 337 18.31 3.13 1.73
C ILE A 337 17.83 3.19 3.18
N VAL A 338 16.57 3.59 3.35
CA VAL A 338 15.87 3.52 4.63
C VAL A 338 15.25 2.14 4.71
N GLU A 339 15.66 1.33 5.69
CA GLU A 339 15.14 -0.02 5.83
C GLU A 339 14.79 -0.38 7.27
N THR A 340 13.89 -1.35 7.42
CA THR A 340 13.55 -1.97 8.71
C THR A 340 14.64 -2.92 9.18
N SER A 341 14.57 -3.36 10.44
CA SER A 341 15.46 -4.40 11.00
C SER A 341 15.53 -5.67 10.15
N ASN A 342 14.41 -6.03 9.50
CA ASN A 342 14.26 -7.21 8.65
C ASN A 342 14.66 -6.98 7.16
N GLY A 343 15.33 -5.87 6.84
CA GLY A 343 15.82 -5.59 5.48
C GLY A 343 14.72 -5.19 4.48
N LYS A 344 13.57 -4.73 4.98
CA LYS A 344 12.52 -4.17 4.10
C LYS A 344 12.79 -2.72 3.80
N THR A 345 12.91 -2.39 2.52
CA THR A 345 13.10 -1.02 2.05
C THR A 345 11.83 -0.20 2.28
N VAL A 346 11.95 0.87 3.05
CA VAL A 346 10.89 1.85 3.33
C VAL A 346 11.04 3.09 2.45
N SER A 347 12.27 3.49 2.08
CA SER A 347 12.54 4.59 1.14
C SER A 347 13.96 4.53 0.57
N ARG A 348 14.19 5.30 -0.51
CA ARG A 348 15.49 5.54 -1.12
C ARG A 348 15.70 7.02 -1.34
N ILE A 349 16.80 7.55 -0.83
CA ILE A 349 17.15 8.96 -0.90
C ILE A 349 18.44 9.08 -1.73
N PRO A 350 18.35 9.31 -3.04
CA PRO A 350 19.53 9.52 -3.88
C PRO A 350 20.07 10.95 -3.69
N PHE A 351 21.40 11.07 -3.70
CA PHE A 351 22.09 12.37 -3.67
C PHE A 351 23.49 12.25 -4.28
N THR A 352 23.98 13.33 -4.87
CA THR A 352 25.34 13.40 -5.42
C THR A 352 26.20 14.27 -4.50
N VAL A 353 27.38 13.80 -4.12
CA VAL A 353 28.34 14.56 -3.31
C VAL A 353 29.29 15.31 -4.22
N THR A 354 29.45 16.61 -3.94
CA THR A 354 30.42 17.48 -4.62
C THR A 354 31.14 18.30 -3.56
N PHE A 355 32.48 18.36 -3.61
CA PHE A 355 33.23 19.19 -2.70
C PHE A 355 33.11 20.67 -3.06
N LEU A 356 33.02 21.51 -2.04
CA LEU A 356 32.89 22.94 -2.19
C LEU A 356 34.16 23.51 -2.83
N ASN A 357 34.00 24.19 -3.97
CA ASN A 357 35.05 25.03 -4.54
C ASN A 357 34.98 26.42 -3.89
N GLN A 358 36.15 26.99 -3.54
CA GLN A 358 36.25 28.27 -2.81
C GLN A 358 35.59 29.48 -3.54
N ASN A 359 35.29 29.36 -4.83
CA ASN A 359 34.76 30.46 -5.65
C ASN A 359 33.23 30.44 -5.83
N ASP A 360 32.54 29.39 -5.37
CA ASP A 360 31.09 29.26 -5.55
C ASP A 360 30.32 29.88 -4.36
N VAL A 361 29.24 30.62 -4.66
CA VAL A 361 28.36 31.19 -3.64
C VAL A 361 27.26 30.18 -3.29
N TYR A 362 27.22 29.78 -2.03
CA TYR A 362 26.21 28.86 -1.50
C TYR A 362 25.33 29.55 -0.46
N TRP A 363 24.06 29.17 -0.45
CA TRP A 363 23.07 29.64 0.52
C TRP A 363 22.75 28.52 1.49
N THR A 364 22.84 28.82 2.77
CA THR A 364 22.37 27.93 3.84
C THR A 364 20.87 28.14 4.06
N ARG A 365 20.12 27.06 4.21
CA ARG A 365 18.70 27.06 4.54
C ARG A 365 18.41 26.10 5.68
N THR A 366 17.53 26.51 6.58
CA THR A 366 17.07 25.69 7.69
C THR A 366 15.62 25.29 7.46
N LEU A 367 15.32 24.01 7.63
CA LEU A 367 13.96 23.48 7.65
C LEU A 367 13.64 23.02 9.05
N ARG A 368 12.45 23.37 9.54
CA ARG A 368 11.93 22.86 10.80
C ARG A 368 10.95 21.71 10.51
N LYS A 369 11.15 20.57 11.14
CA LYS A 369 10.41 19.32 10.90
C LYS A 369 9.92 18.64 12.16
#